data_AF-A0A375YBU4-F1
#
_entry.id   AF-A0A375YBU4-F1
#
_cell.length_a   1.000
_cell.length_b   1.000
_cell.length_c   1.000
_cell.angle_alpha   90.00
_cell.angle_beta   90.00
_cell.angle_gamma   90.00
#
_symmetry.space_group_name_H-M   'P 1'
#
loop_
_entity.id
_entity.type
_entity.pdbx_description
1 polymer ?
#
loop_
_entity_poly.entity_id
_entity_poly.type
_entity_poly.pdbx_seq_one_letter_code
_entity_poly.pdbx_strand_id
1 'polypeptide(L)' 'MTSPDVSKTRAIDFSATKAVLWLSLTAFFALVVLYFIGMDQGATSVFGNSTYIHEFVHDARHLLGFPCH' A
#
# COMPACT_ATOMS: atom_id res chain seq x y z
N MET A 1 34.98 3.67 -46.22
CA MET A 1 35.34 3.55 -44.80
C MET A 1 34.04 3.43 -44.03
N THR A 2 33.60 2.22 -43.72
CA THR A 2 32.36 1.96 -42.96
C THR A 2 32.76 1.42 -41.59
N SER A 3 32.58 2.23 -40.55
CA SER A 3 32.78 1.80 -39.16
C SER A 3 31.63 0.88 -38.74
N PRO A 4 31.89 -0.20 -37.99
CA PRO A 4 30.83 -1.03 -37.45
C PRO A 4 30.13 -0.28 -36.31
N ASP A 5 28.80 -0.16 -36.41
CA ASP A 5 27.96 0.29 -35.30
C ASP A 5 27.91 -0.84 -34.26
N VAL A 6 28.69 -0.68 -33.19
CA VAL A 6 28.73 -1.64 -32.09
C VAL A 6 27.42 -1.51 -31.32
N SER A 7 26.48 -2.40 -31.61
CA SER A 7 25.24 -2.54 -30.85
C SER A 7 25.57 -2.71 -29.36
N LYS A 8 25.33 -1.65 -28.59
CA LYS A 8 25.60 -1.60 -27.16
C LYS A 8 24.63 -2.53 -26.44
N THR A 9 25.07 -3.73 -26.10
CA THR A 9 24.31 -4.64 -25.22
C THR A 9 24.06 -3.93 -23.90
N ARG A 10 22.80 -3.57 -23.63
CA ARG A 10 22.42 -2.87 -22.39
C ARG A 10 22.48 -3.89 -21.26
N ALA A 11 23.53 -3.80 -20.44
CA ALA A 11 23.61 -4.57 -19.20
C ALA A 11 22.40 -4.23 -18.31
N ILE A 12 21.71 -5.25 -17.82
CA ILE A 12 20.61 -5.08 -16.89
C ILE A 12 21.22 -4.67 -15.55
N ASP A 13 20.86 -3.48 -15.08
CA ASP A 13 21.30 -3.00 -13.78
C ASP A 13 20.49 -3.72 -12.68
N PHE A 14 21.03 -4.83 -12.21
CA PHE A 14 20.44 -5.64 -11.15
C PHE A 14 20.23 -4.86 -9.85
N SER A 15 21.02 -3.82 -9.59
CA SER A 15 20.88 -2.97 -8.42
C SER A 15 19.61 -2.12 -8.54
N ALA A 16 19.43 -1.47 -9.69
CA ALA A 16 18.22 -0.69 -9.97
C ALA A 16 16.96 -1.58 -9.99
N THR A 17 17.01 -2.76 -10.60
CA THR A 17 15.88 -3.70 -10.61
C THR A 17 15.52 -4.15 -9.19
N LYS A 18 16.52 -4.49 -8.35
CA LYS A 18 16.29 -4.86 -6.95
C LYS A 18 15.70 -3.70 -6.15
N ALA A 19 16.19 -2.48 -6.34
CA ALA A 19 15.68 -1.28 -5.68
C ALA A 19 14.22 -1.02 -6.05
N VAL A 20 13.89 -1.09 -7.35
CA VAL A 20 12.51 -0.94 -7.83
C VAL A 20 11.60 -2.00 -7.22
N LEU A 21 12.01 -3.27 -7.19
CA LEU A 21 11.23 -4.35 -6.57
C LEU A 21 10.94 -4.08 -5.09
N TRP A 22 11.95 -3.70 -4.31
CA TRP A 22 11.77 -3.40 -2.89
C TRP A 22 10.88 -2.18 -2.67
N LEU A 23 11.10 -1.09 -3.40
CA LEU A 23 10.29 0.11 -3.29
C LEU A 23 8.83 -0.15 -3.67
N SER A 24 8.59 -0.86 -4.77
CA SER A 24 7.24 -1.22 -5.20
C SER A 24 6.53 -2.12 -4.19
N LEU A 25 7.23 -3.11 -3.64
CA LEU A 25 6.67 -4.02 -2.65
C LEU A 25 6.34 -3.29 -1.34
N THR A 26 7.26 -2.46 -0.84
CA THR A 26 7.03 -1.63 0.34
C THR A 26 5.88 -0.65 0.13
N ALA A 27 5.83 0.03 -1.02
CA ALA A 27 4.74 0.95 -1.36
C ALA A 27 3.40 0.23 -1.43
N PHE A 28 3.34 -0.95 -2.06
CA PHE A 28 2.14 -1.77 -2.12
C PHE A 28 1.66 -2.15 -0.72
N PHE A 29 2.53 -2.68 0.15
CA PHE A 29 2.14 -3.02 1.51
C PHE A 29 1.75 -1.80 2.35
N ALA A 30 2.41 -0.67 2.18
CA ALA A 30 2.01 0.58 2.83
C ALA A 30 0.60 1.01 2.41
N LEU A 31 0.28 0.93 1.11
CA LEU A 31 -1.06 1.21 0.61
C LEU A 31 -2.10 0.22 1.13
N VAL A 32 -1.76 -1.06 1.24
CA VAL A 32 -2.64 -2.08 1.85
C VAL A 32 -2.92 -1.72 3.32
N VAL A 33 -1.89 -1.39 4.10
CA VAL A 33 -2.07 -0.98 5.50
C VAL A 33 -2.93 0.27 5.60
N LEU A 34 -2.65 1.31 4.80
CA LEU A 34 -3.45 2.54 4.78
C LEU A 34 -4.89 2.27 4.35
N TYR A 35 -5.10 1.34 3.41
CA TYR A 35 -6.43 0.89 3.01
C TYR A 35 -7.18 0.23 4.16
N PHE A 36 -6.54 -0.71 4.89
CA PHE A 36 -7.14 -1.33 6.07
C PHE A 36 -7.44 -0.31 7.18
N ILE A 37 -6.57 0.68 7.38
CA ILE A 37 -6.82 1.78 8.32
C ILE A 37 -8.03 2.63 7.87
N GLY A 38 -8.17 2.89 6.57
CA GLY A 38 -9.25 3.71 6.00
C GLY A 38 -10.59 3.00 5.82
N MET A 39 -10.59 1.65 5.73
CA MET A 39 -11.83 0.85 5.66
C MET A 39 -12.72 1.06 6.89
N ASP A 40 -12.11 1.32 8.04
CA ASP A 40 -12.78 1.48 9.32
C ASP A 40 -13.36 2.88 9.54
N GLN A 41 -13.47 3.74 8.53
CA GLN A 41 -14.05 5.09 8.66
C GLN A 41 -15.17 5.38 7.63
N GLY A 42 -15.79 4.34 7.06
CA GLY A 42 -16.95 4.49 6.17
C GLY A 42 -16.65 5.02 4.76
N ALA A 43 -15.39 5.29 4.40
CA ALA A 43 -15.02 5.80 3.07
C ALA A 43 -15.10 4.72 1.97
N THR A 44 -14.74 3.47 2.29
CA THR A 44 -14.87 2.32 1.39
C THR A 44 -15.14 1.06 2.21
N SER A 45 -16.23 0.34 1.93
CA SER A 45 -16.50 -0.96 2.56
C SER A 45 -16.44 -2.08 1.53
N VAL A 46 -15.52 -3.04 1.74
CA VAL A 46 -15.43 -4.26 0.91
C VAL A 46 -16.58 -5.21 1.19
N PHE A 47 -17.13 -5.16 2.41
CA PHE A 47 -18.18 -6.06 2.87
C PHE A 47 -19.59 -5.44 2.74
N GLY A 48 -19.76 -4.40 1.91
CA GLY A 48 -21.05 -3.75 1.65
C GLY A 48 -21.41 -2.66 2.67
N ASN A 49 -22.68 -2.30 2.83
CA ASN A 49 -23.12 -1.21 3.73
C ASN A 49 -23.00 -1.54 5.24
N SER A 50 -22.05 -2.40 5.63
CA SER A 50 -21.92 -2.94 6.96
C SER A 50 -20.62 -2.49 7.62
N THR A 51 -20.78 -1.76 8.73
CA THR A 51 -19.72 -1.13 9.53
C THR A 51 -19.47 -1.89 10.84
N TYR A 52 -19.63 -3.22 10.87
CA TYR A 52 -19.48 -3.99 12.12
C TYR A 52 -18.12 -3.78 12.82
N ILE A 53 -17.03 -3.73 12.04
CA ILE A 53 -15.69 -3.50 12.62
C ILE A 53 -15.58 -2.07 13.16
N HIS A 54 -16.10 -1.08 12.42
CA HIS A 54 -16.16 0.31 12.87
C HIS A 54 -16.92 0.47 14.18
N GLU A 55 -18.10 -0.14 14.31
CA GLU A 55 -18.89 -0.10 15.55
C GLU A 55 -18.20 -0.84 16.70
N PHE A 56 -17.60 -2.00 16.44
CA PHE A 56 -16.82 -2.75 17.45
C PHE A 56 -15.62 -1.95 17.98
N VAL A 57 -14.85 -1.32 17.09
CA VAL A 57 -13.68 -0.51 17.47
C VAL A 57 -14.12 0.79 18.13
N HIS A 58 -15.20 1.40 17.65
CA HIS A 58 -15.82 2.56 18.25
C HIS A 58 -16.27 2.26 19.70
N ASP A 59 -16.96 1.14 19.93
CA ASP A 59 -17.40 0.72 21.27
C ASP A 59 -16.23 0.37 22.18
N ALA A 60 -15.18 -0.26 21.67
CA ALA A 60 -13.96 -0.53 22.45
C ALA A 60 -13.27 0.76 22.91
N ARG A 61 -13.25 1.81 22.07
CA ARG A 61 -12.75 3.15 22.44
C ARG A 61 -13.57 3.74 23.59
N HIS A 62 -14.91 3.65 23.51
CA HIS A 62 -15.81 4.11 24.57
C HIS A 62 -15.63 3.32 25.86
N LEU A 63 -15.46 2.00 25.78
CA LEU A 63 -15.16 1.14 26.92
C LEU A 63 -13.87 1.55 27.63
N LEU A 64 -12.86 1.99 26.88
CA LEU A 64 -11.59 2.50 27.40
C LEU A 64 -11.67 3.97 27.87
N GLY A 65 -12.86 4.59 27.83
CA GLY A 65 -13.12 5.94 28.34
C GLY A 65 -12.66 7.08 27.42
N PHE A 66 -12.28 6.77 26.18
CA PHE A 66 -11.90 7.80 25.22
C PHE A 66 -13.14 8.46 24.61
N PRO A 67 -13.31 9.79 24.68
CA PRO A 67 -14.50 10.48 24.20
C PRO A 67 -14.60 10.49 22.67
N CYS A 68 -15.78 10.32 22.07
CA CYS A 68 -16.02 10.60 20.64
C CYS A 68 -16.60 12.02 20.44
N HIS A 69 -16.59 12.53 19.21
CA HIS A 69 -17.21 13.82 18.84
C HIS A 69 -18.58 13.59 18.23
#